data_AF-A0A8R7JZX7-F1
#
_entry.id   AF-A0A8R7JZX7-F1
#
_cell.length_a   1.000
_cell.length_b   1.000
_cell.length_c   1.000
_cell.angle_alpha   90.00
_cell.angle_beta   90.00
_cell.angle_gamma   90.00
#
_symmetry.space_group_name_H-M   'P 1'
#
loop_
_entity.id
_entity.type
_entity.pdbx_description
1 polymer ?
#
loop_
_entity_poly.entity_id
_entity_poly.type
_entity_poly.pdbx_seq_one_letter_code
_entity_poly.pdbx_strand_id
1 'polypeptide(L)'
;MMMLVNCSGCRTALQLPHGAPCIRCSICGAVTNVAAPPAPGPVADPARGAQAPAPAWGPPPPAAHGRKRAVICGISYRFSRHELKGCINDAKCMRHLLTTRFRFPDDSIIMLTEEQTDPYKIPTKHNIRMAMYWLLQGCQPGDSLVFHYSGHGAQQRSYRE
;
A
#
# COMPACT_ATOMS: atom_id res chain seq x y z
N MET A 1 11.51 20.09 -25.86
CA MET A 1 11.10 18.92 -26.66
C MET A 1 10.73 17.81 -25.68
N MET A 2 9.68 17.03 -25.91
CA MET A 2 9.34 15.84 -25.08
C MET A 2 9.50 14.59 -25.94
N MET A 3 10.03 13.52 -25.37
CA MET A 3 10.20 12.24 -26.06
C MET A 3 9.03 11.32 -25.71
N LEU A 4 8.47 10.62 -26.70
CA LEU A 4 7.45 9.60 -26.49
C LEU A 4 8.13 8.23 -26.39
N VAL A 5 7.89 7.54 -25.28
CA VAL A 5 8.40 6.18 -25.04
C VAL A 5 7.26 5.27 -24.64
N ASN A 6 7.18 4.08 -25.23
CA ASN A 6 6.15 3.11 -24.87
C ASN A 6 6.52 2.39 -23.58
N CYS A 7 5.57 2.32 -22.65
CA CYS A 7 5.72 1.57 -21.41
C CYS A 7 6.08 0.11 -21.68
N SER A 8 7.12 -0.40 -21.00
CA SER A 8 7.56 -1.80 -21.10
C SER A 8 6.50 -2.81 -20.67
N GLY A 9 5.57 -2.42 -19.78
CA GLY A 9 4.51 -3.29 -19.28
C GLY A 9 3.21 -3.24 -20.09
N CYS A 10 2.61 -2.06 -20.24
CA CYS A 10 1.28 -1.90 -20.83
C CYS A 10 1.28 -1.22 -22.21
N ARG A 11 2.47 -0.91 -22.77
CA ARG A 11 2.67 -0.24 -24.07
C ARG A 11 2.04 1.15 -24.23
N THR A 12 1.45 1.71 -23.17
CA THR A 12 0.98 3.10 -23.16
C THR A 12 2.13 4.06 -23.47
N ALA A 13 1.89 5.04 -24.35
CA ALA A 13 2.85 6.08 -24.66
C ALA A 13 3.02 7.03 -23.46
N LEU A 14 4.26 7.24 -23.04
CA LEU A 14 4.65 8.09 -21.91
C LEU A 14 5.46 9.27 -22.44
N GLN A 15 5.22 10.46 -21.89
CA GLN A 15 5.96 11.67 -22.25
C GLN A 15 7.12 11.87 -21.27
N LEU A 16 8.33 11.97 -21.81
CA LEU A 16 9.55 12.22 -21.06
C LEU A 16 10.15 13.60 -21.33
N PRO A 17 10.61 14.31 -20.30
CA PRO A 17 11.63 15.34 -20.47
C PRO A 17 12.89 14.74 -21.11
N HIS A 18 13.56 15.49 -21.98
CA HIS A 18 14.82 15.04 -22.57
C HIS A 18 15.90 14.85 -21.50
N GLY A 19 16.65 13.74 -21.58
CA GLY A 19 17.72 13.41 -20.64
C GLY A 19 17.28 12.62 -19.40
N ALA A 20 15.98 12.39 -19.19
CA ALA A 20 15.53 11.51 -18.13
C ALA A 20 15.87 10.03 -18.48
N PRO A 21 16.57 9.29 -17.61
CA PRO A 21 17.04 7.94 -17.92
C PRO A 21 15.95 6.86 -17.77
N CYS A 22 14.86 7.17 -17.08
CA CYS A 22 13.74 6.24 -16.88
C CYS A 22 12.43 6.97 -16.55
N ILE A 23 11.31 6.25 -16.67
CA ILE A 23 9.98 6.70 -16.22
C ILE A 23 9.15 5.58 -15.66
N ARG A 24 8.39 5.89 -14.61
CA ARG A 24 7.39 5.00 -14.04
C ARG A 24 6.03 5.26 -14.68
N CYS A 25 5.42 4.21 -15.23
CA CYS A 25 4.09 4.28 -15.81
C CYS A 25 3.03 4.53 -14.71
N SER A 26 2.18 5.53 -14.89
CA SER A 26 1.07 5.82 -13.97
C SER A 26 -0.07 4.79 -14.05
N ILE A 27 -0.14 4.01 -15.13
CA ILE A 27 -1.19 3.01 -15.36
C ILE A 27 -0.83 1.67 -14.72
N CYS A 28 0.33 1.09 -15.06
CA CYS A 28 0.71 -0.25 -14.60
C CYS A 28 1.86 -0.26 -13.58
N GLY A 29 2.47 0.90 -13.29
CA GLY A 29 3.57 1.01 -12.32
C GLY A 29 4.93 0.54 -12.83
N ALA A 30 5.03 -0.01 -14.05
CA ALA A 30 6.29 -0.49 -14.63
C ALA A 30 7.27 0.67 -14.87
N VAL A 31 8.57 0.43 -14.62
CA VAL A 31 9.65 1.38 -14.92
C VAL A 31 10.22 1.06 -16.29
N THR A 32 10.21 2.04 -17.19
CA THR A 32 10.78 1.95 -18.55
C THR A 32 12.07 2.75 -18.58
N ASN A 33 13.20 2.09 -18.84
CA ASN A 33 14.49 2.74 -19.02
C ASN A 33 14.63 3.23 -20.47
N VAL A 34 15.03 4.47 -20.65
CA VAL A 34 15.31 5.04 -21.97
C VAL A 34 16.79 4.85 -22.23
N ALA A 35 17.13 3.92 -23.13
CA ALA A 35 18.51 3.68 -23.51
C ALA A 35 19.09 5.00 -24.06
N ALA A 36 20.14 5.50 -23.43
CA ALA A 36 20.95 6.56 -24.02
C ALA A 36 21.55 6.03 -25.34
N PRO A 37 21.74 6.89 -26.37
CA PRO A 37 22.48 6.47 -27.56
C PRO A 37 23.85 5.94 -27.13
N PRO A 38 24.34 4.84 -27.73
CA PRO A 38 25.61 4.25 -27.34
C PRO A 38 26.73 5.27 -27.56
N ALA A 39 27.51 5.54 -26.51
CA ALA A 39 28.82 6.17 -26.69
C ALA A 39 29.67 5.29 -27.61
N PRO A 40 30.57 5.86 -28.44
CA PRO A 40 31.47 5.06 -29.26
C PRO A 40 32.37 4.22 -28.33
N GLY A 41 32.06 2.92 -28.27
CA GLY A 41 32.83 1.95 -27.49
C GLY A 41 34.16 1.63 -28.18
N PRO A 42 35.16 1.11 -27.44
CA PRO A 42 36.41 0.66 -28.03
C PRO A 42 36.16 -0.57 -28.92
N VAL A 43 36.96 -0.64 -29.99
CA VAL A 43 36.98 -1.70 -31.02
C VAL A 43 36.92 -3.10 -30.41
N ALA A 44 36.01 -3.92 -30.94
CA ALA A 44 35.77 -5.28 -30.49
C ALA A 44 36.90 -6.23 -30.93
N ASP A 45 37.50 -6.90 -29.95
CA ASP A 45 38.47 -7.97 -30.14
C ASP A 45 37.72 -9.29 -30.43
N PRO A 46 37.93 -9.98 -31.57
CA PRO A 46 37.08 -11.08 -32.02
C PRO A 46 37.30 -12.41 -31.24
N ALA A 47 38.11 -12.42 -30.17
CA ALA A 47 38.45 -13.63 -29.42
C ALA A 47 37.56 -13.93 -28.20
N ARG A 48 36.60 -13.07 -27.84
CA ARG A 48 35.76 -13.29 -26.65
C ARG A 48 34.43 -13.94 -27.02
N GLY A 49 34.41 -15.27 -26.97
CA GLY A 49 33.21 -16.09 -27.20
C GLY A 49 31.99 -15.60 -26.42
N ALA A 50 30.83 -15.71 -27.06
CA ALA A 50 29.54 -15.31 -26.53
C ALA A 50 29.31 -15.89 -25.12
N GLN A 51 29.41 -15.06 -24.09
CA GLN A 51 28.94 -15.42 -22.76
C GLN A 51 27.42 -15.43 -22.81
N ALA A 52 26.84 -16.62 -22.71
CA ALA A 52 25.40 -16.80 -22.54
C ALA A 52 24.91 -15.99 -21.33
N PRO A 53 23.69 -15.40 -21.38
CA PRO A 53 23.13 -14.72 -20.22
C PRO A 53 23.04 -15.70 -19.04
N ALA A 54 23.52 -15.26 -17.87
CA ALA A 54 23.48 -16.06 -16.66
C ALA A 54 22.05 -16.54 -16.38
N PRO A 55 21.86 -17.80 -15.95
CA PRO A 55 20.53 -18.35 -15.75
C PRO A 55 19.85 -17.61 -14.60
N ALA A 56 18.58 -17.23 -14.80
CA ALA A 56 17.77 -16.37 -13.92
C ALA A 56 17.32 -17.07 -12.62
N TRP A 57 18.25 -17.63 -11.85
CA TRP A 57 17.99 -18.35 -10.59
C TRP A 57 18.35 -17.50 -9.36
N GLY A 58 18.08 -16.20 -9.43
CA GLY A 58 18.11 -15.35 -8.24
C GLY A 58 16.76 -15.40 -7.51
N PRO A 59 16.72 -15.38 -6.16
CA PRO A 59 15.48 -15.13 -5.46
C PRO A 59 14.88 -13.81 -5.95
N PRO A 60 13.53 -13.68 -6.02
CA PRO A 60 12.90 -12.44 -6.45
C PRO A 60 13.40 -11.26 -5.61
N PRO A 61 13.56 -10.07 -6.21
CA PRO A 61 14.00 -8.89 -5.47
C PRO A 61 13.08 -8.65 -4.27
N PRO A 62 13.61 -8.19 -3.12
CA PRO A 62 12.81 -7.95 -1.93
C PRO A 62 11.67 -6.99 -2.27
N ALA A 63 10.49 -7.26 -1.71
CA ALA A 63 9.32 -6.42 -1.93
C ALA A 63 9.68 -4.96 -1.58
N ALA A 64 9.46 -4.03 -2.51
CA ALA A 64 9.76 -2.61 -2.32
C ALA A 64 8.99 -1.96 -1.16
N HIS A 65 8.05 -2.69 -0.56
CA HIS A 65 7.21 -2.29 0.55
C HIS A 65 7.19 -3.43 1.58
N GLY A 66 7.29 -3.07 2.86
CA GLY A 66 7.20 -3.99 3.98
C GLY A 66 5.78 -4.53 4.18
N ARG A 67 5.53 -5.12 5.35
CA ARG A 67 4.22 -5.69 5.70
C ARG A 67 3.18 -4.59 5.79
N LYS A 68 1.95 -4.97 5.47
CA LYS A 68 0.78 -4.09 5.52
C LYS A 68 -0.17 -4.61 6.57
N ARG A 69 -0.63 -3.75 7.49
CA ARG A 69 -1.62 -4.10 8.52
C ARG A 69 -2.58 -2.96 8.74
N ALA A 70 -3.84 -3.26 8.98
CA ALA A 70 -4.83 -2.25 9.26
C ALA A 70 -5.74 -2.62 10.44
N VAL A 71 -6.16 -1.58 11.17
CA VAL A 71 -7.25 -1.66 12.13
C VAL A 71 -8.35 -0.70 11.66
N ILE A 72 -9.57 -1.20 11.53
CA ILE A 72 -10.72 -0.45 11.04
C ILE A 72 -11.83 -0.56 12.07
N CYS A 73 -12.28 0.57 12.60
CA CYS A 73 -13.37 0.66 13.58
C CYS A 73 -14.58 1.36 12.96
N GLY A 74 -15.74 0.69 12.97
CA GLY A 74 -17.02 1.29 12.61
C GLY A 74 -18.01 1.15 13.75
N ILE A 75 -18.35 2.26 14.40
CA ILE A 75 -19.19 2.31 15.61
C ILE A 75 -20.44 3.13 15.32
N SER A 76 -21.59 2.47 15.29
CA SER A 76 -22.89 3.08 15.06
C SER A 76 -23.66 3.36 16.35
N TYR A 77 -23.25 2.81 17.49
CA TYR A 77 -23.92 3.00 18.79
C TYR A 77 -25.39 2.55 18.74
N ARG A 78 -25.64 1.39 18.12
CA ARG A 78 -26.99 0.84 17.95
C ARG A 78 -27.71 0.77 19.28
N PHE A 79 -29.03 1.03 19.27
CA PHE A 79 -29.89 1.00 20.46
C PHE A 79 -29.57 2.10 21.49
N SER A 80 -28.83 3.13 21.09
CA SER A 80 -28.59 4.31 21.92
C SER A 80 -29.31 5.53 21.36
N ARG A 81 -29.52 6.55 22.20
CA ARG A 81 -30.04 7.87 21.78
C ARG A 81 -29.09 8.65 20.85
N HIS A 82 -27.87 8.15 20.64
CA HIS A 82 -26.84 8.76 19.83
C HIS A 82 -26.46 7.87 18.63
N GLU A 83 -27.40 7.05 18.14
CA GLU A 83 -27.14 6.15 17.03
C GLU A 83 -26.74 6.90 15.74
N LEU A 84 -25.69 6.42 15.07
CA LEU A 84 -25.20 6.93 13.80
C LEU A 84 -25.48 5.94 12.67
N LYS A 85 -25.92 6.49 11.53
CA LYS A 85 -26.07 5.75 10.28
C LYS A 85 -24.81 5.87 9.44
N GLY A 86 -24.34 4.76 8.88
CA GLY A 86 -23.25 4.78 7.89
C GLY A 86 -21.88 4.36 8.42
N CYS A 87 -21.58 4.46 9.72
CA CYS A 87 -20.23 4.17 10.25
C CYS A 87 -19.72 2.77 9.93
N ILE A 88 -20.61 1.76 10.00
CA ILE A 88 -20.29 0.39 9.62
C ILE A 88 -20.06 0.26 8.10
N ASN A 89 -20.81 1.01 7.29
CA ASN A 89 -20.60 1.05 5.84
C ASN A 89 -19.25 1.68 5.49
N ASP A 90 -18.87 2.78 6.14
CA ASP A 90 -17.57 3.42 5.96
C ASP A 90 -16.42 2.44 6.25
N ALA A 91 -16.53 1.66 7.34
CA ALA A 91 -15.57 0.61 7.68
C ALA A 91 -15.46 -0.46 6.58
N LYS A 92 -16.59 -0.91 6.04
CA LYS A 92 -16.63 -1.88 4.91
C LYS A 92 -16.01 -1.28 3.64
N CYS A 93 -16.32 -0.03 3.31
CA CYS A 93 -15.72 0.68 2.18
C CYS A 93 -14.20 0.84 2.35
N MET A 94 -13.73 1.18 3.55
CA MET A 94 -12.30 1.29 3.83
C MET A 94 -11.61 -0.06 3.69
N ARG A 95 -12.19 -1.14 4.22
CA ARG A 95 -11.65 -2.51 4.03
C ARG A 95 -11.53 -2.85 2.56
N HIS A 96 -12.58 -2.59 1.77
CA HIS A 96 -12.59 -2.84 0.33
C HIS A 96 -11.52 -2.02 -0.41
N LEU A 97 -11.36 -0.74 -0.06
CA LEU A 97 -10.33 0.11 -0.63
C LEU A 97 -8.92 -0.43 -0.35
N LEU A 98 -8.64 -0.82 0.89
CA LEU A 98 -7.34 -1.33 1.30
C LEU A 98 -6.99 -2.65 0.62
N THR A 99 -7.93 -3.58 0.50
CA THR A 99 -7.68 -4.87 -0.16
C THR A 99 -7.57 -4.74 -1.67
N THR A 100 -8.46 -3.98 -2.32
CA THR A 100 -8.51 -3.91 -3.79
C THR A 100 -7.45 -3.00 -4.41
N ARG A 101 -7.26 -1.80 -3.85
CA ARG A 101 -6.36 -0.78 -4.42
C ARG A 101 -4.98 -0.81 -3.79
N PHE A 102 -4.93 -0.89 -2.45
CA PHE A 102 -3.66 -0.83 -1.72
C PHE A 102 -3.05 -2.20 -1.43
N ARG A 103 -3.71 -3.29 -1.82
CA ARG A 103 -3.21 -4.67 -1.72
C ARG A 103 -2.80 -5.03 -0.28
N PHE A 104 -3.60 -4.61 0.69
CA PHE A 104 -3.51 -5.15 2.05
C PHE A 104 -4.04 -6.59 2.02
N PRO A 105 -3.27 -7.57 2.51
CA PRO A 105 -3.77 -8.93 2.71
C PRO A 105 -5.02 -8.92 3.61
N ASP A 106 -6.01 -9.73 3.29
CA ASP A 106 -7.30 -9.72 4.00
C ASP A 106 -7.17 -10.14 5.48
N ASP A 107 -6.27 -11.08 5.75
CA ASP A 107 -5.86 -11.57 7.06
C ASP A 107 -5.06 -10.55 7.89
N SER A 108 -4.51 -9.53 7.23
CA SER A 108 -3.79 -8.42 7.85
C SER A 108 -4.68 -7.24 8.26
N ILE A 109 -6.01 -7.39 8.20
CA ILE A 109 -6.96 -6.35 8.55
C ILE A 109 -7.84 -6.82 9.72
N ILE A 110 -7.71 -6.14 10.86
CA ILE A 110 -8.66 -6.28 11.96
C ILE A 110 -9.78 -5.27 11.76
N MET A 111 -11.02 -5.75 11.65
CA MET A 111 -12.21 -4.92 11.57
C MET A 111 -13.06 -5.08 12.82
N LEU A 112 -13.30 -3.98 13.53
CA LEU A 112 -14.10 -3.92 14.75
C LEU A 112 -15.44 -3.22 14.45
N THR A 113 -16.55 -3.94 14.52
CA THR A 113 -17.91 -3.41 14.27
C THR A 113 -18.95 -4.08 15.17
N GLU A 114 -20.07 -3.39 15.41
CA GLU A 114 -21.18 -3.89 16.26
C GLU A 114 -22.01 -5.00 15.58
N GLU A 115 -21.75 -5.31 14.31
CA GLU A 115 -22.37 -6.44 13.59
C GLU A 115 -21.64 -7.77 13.78
N GLN A 116 -20.48 -7.76 14.43
CA GLN A 116 -19.67 -8.96 14.64
C GLN A 116 -20.30 -9.88 15.68
N THR A 117 -20.26 -11.19 15.43
CA THR A 117 -20.66 -12.22 16.39
C THR A 117 -19.53 -12.55 17.37
N ASP A 118 -18.28 -12.39 16.95
CA ASP A 118 -17.09 -12.60 17.77
C ASP A 118 -16.94 -11.47 18.81
N PRO A 119 -16.98 -11.77 20.13
CA PRO A 119 -16.85 -10.77 21.18
C PRO A 119 -15.54 -9.96 21.12
N TYR A 120 -14.46 -10.54 20.59
CA TYR A 120 -13.17 -9.85 20.46
C TYR A 120 -13.15 -8.85 19.30
N LYS A 121 -14.14 -8.92 18.40
CA LYS A 121 -14.28 -8.00 17.26
C LYS A 121 -15.34 -6.92 17.46
N ILE A 122 -16.00 -6.89 18.62
CA ILE A 122 -16.90 -5.79 19.00
C ILE A 122 -16.04 -4.57 19.39
N PRO A 123 -16.35 -3.33 18.98
CA PRO A 123 -15.50 -2.16 19.17
C PRO A 123 -15.58 -1.57 20.59
N THR A 124 -15.30 -2.40 21.60
CA THR A 124 -15.17 -1.95 22.99
C THR A 124 -13.85 -1.18 23.18
N LYS A 125 -13.77 -0.33 24.22
CA LYS A 125 -12.53 0.37 24.59
C LYS A 125 -11.34 -0.59 24.73
N HIS A 126 -11.58 -1.76 25.33
CA HIS A 126 -10.55 -2.79 25.50
C HIS A 126 -10.10 -3.35 24.15
N ASN A 127 -11.03 -3.79 23.31
CA ASN A 127 -10.72 -4.41 22.02
C ASN A 127 -10.03 -3.43 21.06
N ILE A 128 -10.45 -2.16 21.03
CA ILE A 128 -9.79 -1.12 20.23
C ILE A 128 -8.35 -0.93 20.70
N ARG A 129 -8.09 -0.86 22.01
CA ARG A 129 -6.71 -0.77 22.53
C ARG A 129 -5.88 -1.99 22.15
N MET A 130 -6.43 -3.19 22.28
CA MET A 130 -5.73 -4.43 21.90
C MET A 130 -5.43 -4.49 20.41
N ALA A 131 -6.36 -4.07 19.55
CA ALA A 131 -6.13 -3.97 18.12
C ALA A 131 -5.03 -2.96 17.78
N MET A 132 -4.98 -1.81 18.47
CA MET A 132 -3.90 -0.83 18.31
C MET A 132 -2.54 -1.38 18.73
N TYR A 133 -2.45 -2.12 19.84
CA TYR A 133 -1.21 -2.81 20.23
C TYR A 133 -0.79 -3.81 19.15
N TRP A 134 -1.72 -4.63 18.66
CA TRP A 134 -1.48 -5.57 17.57
C TRP A 134 -0.97 -4.86 16.30
N LEU A 135 -1.53 -3.70 15.95
CA LEU A 135 -1.16 -2.93 14.76
C LEU A 135 0.31 -2.49 14.79
N LEU A 136 0.77 -2.03 15.95
CA LEU A 136 2.12 -1.49 16.14
C LEU A 136 3.16 -2.56 16.44
N GLN A 137 2.74 -3.72 16.95
CA GLN A 137 3.67 -4.75 17.40
C GLN A 137 4.57 -5.27 16.26
N GLY A 138 5.88 -5.14 16.48
CA GLY A 138 6.92 -5.67 15.60
C GLY A 138 7.10 -4.91 14.29
N CYS A 139 6.55 -3.70 14.17
CA CYS A 139 6.68 -2.87 12.96
C CYS A 139 8.16 -2.62 12.59
N GLN A 140 8.44 -2.60 11.29
CA GLN A 140 9.77 -2.37 10.74
C GLN A 140 9.76 -1.19 9.75
N PRO A 141 10.91 -0.54 9.50
CA PRO A 141 11.03 0.44 8.44
C PRO A 141 10.51 -0.12 7.11
N GLY A 142 9.63 0.64 6.44
CA GLY A 142 8.99 0.23 5.19
C GLY A 142 7.64 -0.48 5.34
N ASP A 143 7.22 -0.87 6.55
CA ASP A 143 5.86 -1.35 6.81
C ASP A 143 4.83 -0.22 6.56
N SER A 144 3.60 -0.59 6.16
CA SER A 144 2.48 0.34 6.00
C SER A 144 1.36 0.00 6.97
N LEU A 145 1.07 0.93 7.88
CA LEU A 145 0.04 0.76 8.90
C LEU A 145 -1.12 1.72 8.64
N VAL A 146 -2.35 1.23 8.74
CA VAL A 146 -3.56 2.06 8.61
C VAL A 146 -4.43 1.90 9.84
N PHE A 147 -4.85 3.02 10.42
CA PHE A 147 -5.91 3.06 11.41
C PHE A 147 -7.06 3.90 10.85
N HIS A 148 -8.26 3.31 10.79
CA HIS A 148 -9.48 4.00 10.38
C HIS A 148 -10.51 3.93 11.50
N TYR A 149 -11.17 5.06 11.75
CA TYR A 149 -12.24 5.18 12.73
C TYR A 149 -13.41 5.96 12.11
N SER A 150 -14.59 5.35 12.14
CA SER A 150 -15.86 6.03 11.88
C SER A 150 -16.78 5.83 13.09
N GLY A 151 -17.19 6.93 13.74
CA GLY A 151 -17.96 6.95 14.98
C GLY A 151 -17.99 8.35 15.59
N HIS A 152 -18.45 8.48 16.84
CA HIS A 152 -18.49 9.77 17.54
C HIS A 152 -17.09 10.27 17.92
N GLY A 153 -16.94 11.58 17.93
CA GLY A 153 -15.80 12.28 18.50
C GLY A 153 -16.27 13.33 19.49
N ALA A 154 -15.53 13.53 20.57
CA ALA A 154 -15.79 14.57 21.55
C ALA A 154 -14.48 15.26 21.93
N GLN A 155 -14.54 16.58 22.13
CA GLN A 155 -13.40 17.35 22.62
C GLN A 155 -13.51 17.48 24.14
N GLN A 156 -12.52 16.97 24.87
CA GLN A 156 -12.43 17.14 26.31
C GLN A 156 -11.66 18.43 26.62
N ARG A 157 -12.20 19.27 27.51
CA ARG A 157 -11.48 20.44 28.01
C ARG A 157 -10.31 19.98 28.88
N SER A 158 -9.14 20.57 28.64
CA SER A 158 -8.00 20.41 29.53
C SER A 158 -8.25 21.21 30.80
N TYR A 159 -8.40 20.52 31.92
CA TYR A 159 -8.32 21.15 33.23
C TYR A 159 -6.84 21.11 33.61
N ARG A 160 -6.17 22.26 33.55
CA ARG A 160 -4.87 22.42 34.21
C ARG A 160 -5.15 22.44 35.71
N GLU A 161 -4.68 21.42 36.42
CA GLU A 161 -4.47 21.47 37.87
C GLU A 161 -3.27 22.37 38.20
#